data_AF-A0A8T2M7S4-F1
#
_entry.id   AF-A0A8T2M7S4-F1
#
_cell.length_a   1.000
_cell.length_b   1.000
_cell.length_c   1.000
_cell.angle_alpha   90.00
_cell.angle_beta   90.00
_cell.angle_gamma   90.00
#
_symmetry.space_group_name_H-M   'P 1'
#
loop_
_entity.id
_entity.type
_entity.pdbx_description
1 polymer ?
#
loop_
_entity_poly.entity_id
_entity_poly.type
_entity_poly.pdbx_seq_one_letter_code
_entity_poly.pdbx_strand_id
1 'polypeptide(L)'
;MHCSILSSPSGPFAQCHSSLDPSAKVEDYHCVPPIGCGCLHEGRYRQGGERFWYGEQCQSLCICDGTTGFVRCNPSSCSEQETCRIVGGEYGCHPQPRATCSASGDPHYTSFDGRNFDFQGTCRYILSTVCSDNQDLPFFQVVAKNEAWNGLPVSITVEVSVNVSGHLVLVSRNKRGIAVVSIKVKPFNINNF
;
A
#
# COMPACT_ATOMS: atom_id res chain seq x y z
N MET A 1 -7.21 -12.28 34.63
CA MET A 1 -8.00 -12.01 33.40
C MET A 1 -9.32 -11.37 33.84
N HIS A 2 -9.65 -10.19 33.32
CA HIS A 2 -10.75 -9.36 33.82
C HIS A 2 -11.89 -9.40 32.78
N CYS A 3 -12.96 -10.16 33.03
CA CYS A 3 -14.12 -10.22 32.12
C CYS A 3 -14.96 -8.91 32.16
N SER A 4 -14.40 -7.79 32.63
CA SER A 4 -15.11 -6.52 32.83
C SER A 4 -15.71 -5.90 31.58
N ILE A 5 -15.18 -6.23 30.40
CA ILE A 5 -15.75 -5.78 29.12
C ILE A 5 -17.13 -6.40 28.91
N LEU A 6 -17.31 -7.68 29.31
CA LEU A 6 -18.59 -8.38 29.24
C LEU A 6 -19.60 -7.86 30.26
N SER A 7 -19.16 -7.52 31.47
CA SER A 7 -20.03 -7.03 32.55
C SER A 7 -20.27 -5.51 32.53
N SER A 8 -19.63 -4.76 31.63
CA SER A 8 -19.78 -3.31 31.57
C SER A 8 -21.17 -2.92 31.04
N PRO A 9 -22.01 -2.22 31.83
CA PRO A 9 -23.38 -1.86 31.43
C PRO A 9 -23.44 -0.79 30.32
N SER A 10 -22.35 -0.06 30.12
CA SER A 10 -22.14 0.85 28.98
C SER A 10 -21.12 0.31 27.98
N GLY A 11 -20.71 -0.96 28.15
CA GLY A 11 -19.74 -1.62 27.28
C GLY A 11 -20.36 -2.11 25.98
N PRO A 12 -19.53 -2.64 25.07
CA PRO A 12 -19.98 -3.10 23.76
C PRO A 12 -20.98 -4.27 23.83
N PHE A 13 -21.03 -4.99 24.96
CA PHE A 13 -21.98 -6.07 25.21
C PHE A 13 -23.26 -5.63 25.94
N ALA A 14 -23.47 -4.33 26.20
CA ALA A 14 -24.63 -3.84 26.94
C ALA A 14 -25.97 -4.31 26.33
N GLN A 15 -26.06 -4.37 25.00
CA GLN A 15 -27.25 -4.87 24.29
C GLN A 15 -27.54 -6.35 24.59
N CYS A 16 -26.49 -7.11 24.93
CA CYS A 16 -26.55 -8.54 25.21
C CYS A 16 -26.89 -8.86 26.66
N HIS A 17 -26.86 -7.89 27.57
CA HIS A 17 -27.20 -8.11 28.98
C HIS A 17 -28.67 -8.56 29.17
N SER A 18 -29.52 -8.28 28.17
CA SER A 18 -30.89 -8.80 28.09
C SER A 18 -30.97 -10.30 27.76
N SER A 19 -29.96 -10.83 27.07
CA SER A 19 -29.91 -12.20 26.53
C SER A 19 -28.89 -13.09 27.26
N LEU A 20 -27.96 -12.49 27.98
CA LEU A 20 -26.90 -13.11 28.77
C LEU A 20 -26.82 -12.40 30.12
N ASP A 21 -27.03 -13.13 31.22
CA ASP A 21 -26.76 -12.59 32.56
C ASP A 21 -25.24 -12.47 32.77
N PRO A 22 -24.68 -11.25 32.87
CA PRO A 22 -23.23 -11.05 33.03
C PRO A 22 -22.70 -11.54 34.38
N SER A 23 -23.59 -11.69 35.37
CA SER A 23 -23.26 -12.07 36.76
C SER A 23 -23.23 -13.59 36.93
N ALA A 24 -24.00 -14.33 36.14
CA ALA A 24 -24.09 -15.79 36.17
C ALA A 24 -22.99 -16.50 35.34
N LYS A 25 -22.13 -15.74 34.65
CA LYS A 25 -21.06 -16.26 33.78
C LYS A 25 -19.65 -16.01 34.32
N VAL A 26 -19.53 -16.06 35.64
CA VAL A 26 -18.27 -16.30 36.37
C VAL A 26 -18.38 -17.70 36.99
N GLU A 27 -18.50 -18.73 36.16
CA GLU A 27 -18.28 -20.11 36.62
C GLU A 27 -16.77 -20.37 36.55
N ASP A 28 -16.14 -20.52 37.71
CA ASP A 28 -14.78 -21.05 37.87
C ASP A 28 -13.69 -20.35 37.02
N TYR A 29 -13.71 -19.01 36.96
CA TYR A 29 -12.71 -18.15 36.30
C TYR A 29 -12.59 -18.24 34.76
N HIS A 30 -13.54 -18.87 34.06
CA HIS A 30 -13.51 -18.96 32.59
C HIS A 30 -14.55 -18.04 31.94
N CYS A 31 -14.12 -17.08 31.09
CA CYS A 31 -15.07 -16.25 30.35
C CYS A 31 -15.73 -17.10 29.25
N VAL A 32 -17.07 -17.15 29.20
CA VAL A 32 -17.80 -17.78 28.10
C VAL A 32 -17.95 -16.81 26.92
N PRO A 33 -17.95 -17.30 25.67
CA PRO A 33 -18.22 -16.46 24.50
C PRO A 33 -19.62 -15.81 24.57
N PRO A 34 -19.80 -14.63 23.96
CA PRO A 34 -21.10 -13.94 23.89
C PRO A 34 -21.97 -14.53 22.76
N ILE A 35 -22.31 -15.81 22.92
CA ILE A 35 -23.18 -16.61 22.04
C ILE A 35 -24.51 -15.86 21.82
N GLY A 36 -24.94 -15.74 20.56
CA GLY A 36 -26.18 -15.05 20.17
C GLY A 36 -26.04 -13.54 19.97
N CYS A 37 -24.84 -12.98 20.05
CA CYS A 37 -24.59 -11.53 19.96
C CYS A 37 -23.44 -11.14 19.02
N GLY A 38 -22.23 -11.62 19.32
CA GLY A 38 -21.00 -11.17 18.68
C GLY A 38 -19.79 -11.88 19.27
N CYS A 39 -18.59 -11.36 19.02
CA CYS A 39 -17.35 -12.03 19.39
C CYS A 39 -16.42 -11.08 20.14
N LEU A 40 -15.61 -11.64 21.02
CA LEU A 40 -14.47 -10.93 21.60
C LEU A 40 -13.19 -11.45 20.94
N HIS A 41 -12.40 -10.56 20.35
CA HIS A 41 -11.15 -10.91 19.68
C HIS A 41 -10.08 -9.85 19.95
N GLU A 42 -8.94 -10.26 20.52
CA GLU A 42 -7.85 -9.36 20.95
C GLU A 42 -8.34 -8.18 21.81
N GLY A 43 -9.27 -8.43 22.73
CA GLY A 43 -9.84 -7.40 23.60
C GLY A 43 -10.85 -6.46 22.94
N ARG A 44 -11.16 -6.66 21.65
CA ARG A 44 -12.13 -5.86 20.89
C ARG A 44 -13.41 -6.64 20.62
N TYR A 45 -14.55 -5.98 20.77
CA TYR A 45 -15.85 -6.52 20.37
C TYR A 45 -16.03 -6.45 18.85
N ARG A 46 -16.58 -7.52 18.29
CA ARG A 46 -16.95 -7.67 16.89
C ARG A 46 -18.43 -8.04 16.81
N GLN A 47 -19.19 -7.34 15.98
CA GLN A 47 -20.61 -7.63 15.78
C GLN A 47 -20.79 -9.01 15.10
N GLY A 48 -21.90 -9.69 15.38
CA GLY A 48 -22.26 -10.92 14.67
C GLY A 48 -22.29 -10.70 13.15
N GLY A 49 -21.50 -11.48 12.41
CA GLY A 49 -21.36 -11.36 10.95
C GLY A 49 -20.31 -10.33 10.50
N GLU A 50 -19.69 -9.57 11.41
CA GLU A 50 -18.63 -8.62 11.08
C GLU A 50 -17.43 -9.33 10.45
N ARG A 51 -16.93 -8.78 9.33
CA ARG A 51 -15.72 -9.24 8.65
C ARG A 51 -14.62 -8.22 8.84
N PHE A 52 -13.43 -8.67 9.22
CA PHE A 52 -12.29 -7.81 9.49
C PHE A 52 -10.97 -8.50 9.14
N TRP A 53 -9.96 -7.70 8.79
CA TRP A 53 -8.62 -8.21 8.54
C TRP A 53 -7.84 -8.37 9.84
N TYR A 54 -7.00 -9.40 9.91
CA TYR A 54 -6.17 -9.71 11.07
C TYR A 54 -4.78 -10.19 10.65
N GLY A 55 -3.81 -9.92 11.52
CA GLY A 55 -2.41 -10.28 11.34
C GLY A 55 -1.63 -9.28 10.48
N GLU A 56 -0.31 -9.32 10.60
CA GLU A 56 0.58 -8.52 9.76
C GLU A 56 0.30 -8.79 8.27
N GLN A 57 0.46 -7.75 7.45
CA GLN A 57 0.22 -7.81 6.01
C GLN A 57 -1.17 -8.35 5.59
N CYS A 58 -2.16 -8.28 6.48
CA CYS A 58 -3.54 -8.70 6.19
C CYS A 58 -3.61 -10.19 5.82
N GLN A 59 -2.75 -11.01 6.45
CA GLN A 59 -2.63 -12.45 6.18
C GLN A 59 -3.88 -13.28 6.50
N SER A 60 -4.89 -12.70 7.15
CA SER A 60 -6.12 -13.40 7.50
C SER A 60 -7.35 -12.51 7.37
N LEU A 61 -8.40 -13.07 6.80
CA LEU A 61 -9.73 -12.48 6.79
C LEU A 61 -10.63 -13.25 7.77
N CYS A 62 -11.09 -12.54 8.78
CA CYS A 62 -11.86 -13.10 9.88
C CYS A 62 -13.34 -12.74 9.75
N ILE A 63 -14.20 -13.61 10.27
CA ILE A 63 -15.63 -13.36 10.46
C ILE A 63 -16.02 -13.72 11.88
N CYS A 64 -16.82 -12.85 12.52
CA CYS A 64 -17.45 -13.17 13.79
C CYS A 64 -18.68 -14.05 13.58
N ASP A 65 -18.64 -15.29 14.08
CA ASP A 65 -19.82 -16.14 14.20
C ASP A 65 -20.62 -15.70 15.43
N GLY A 66 -21.58 -14.79 15.23
CA GLY A 66 -22.42 -14.26 16.29
C GLY A 66 -23.30 -15.33 16.96
N THR A 67 -23.50 -16.49 16.33
CA THR A 67 -24.23 -17.60 16.93
C THR A 67 -23.36 -18.30 17.96
N THR A 68 -22.10 -18.57 17.65
CA THR A 68 -21.19 -19.32 18.55
C THR A 68 -20.34 -18.41 19.43
N GLY A 69 -20.30 -17.10 19.16
CA GLY A 69 -19.43 -16.14 19.81
C GLY A 69 -17.94 -16.27 19.46
N PHE A 70 -17.62 -17.05 18.42
CA PHE A 70 -16.24 -17.33 18.02
C PHE A 70 -15.88 -16.63 16.72
N VAL A 71 -14.63 -16.20 16.62
CA VAL A 71 -14.07 -15.69 15.36
C VAL A 71 -13.48 -16.84 14.56
N ARG A 72 -13.80 -16.89 13.27
CA ARG A 72 -13.17 -17.79 12.31
C ARG A 72 -12.33 -16.98 11.34
N CYS A 73 -11.06 -17.31 11.21
CA CYS A 73 -10.12 -16.64 10.31
C CYS A 73 -9.61 -17.63 9.26
N ASN A 74 -9.59 -17.19 8.00
CA ASN A 74 -8.98 -17.94 6.92
C ASN A 74 -7.78 -17.17 6.36
N PRO A 75 -6.72 -17.88 5.90
CA PRO A 75 -5.62 -17.26 5.19
C PRO A 75 -6.15 -16.42 4.01
N SER A 76 -5.65 -15.19 3.90
CA SER A 76 -6.07 -14.25 2.88
C SER A 76 -4.96 -13.23 2.66
N SER A 77 -5.05 -12.46 1.58
CA SER A 77 -4.12 -11.38 1.27
C SER A 77 -4.84 -10.28 0.52
N CYS A 78 -4.26 -9.08 0.49
CA CYS A 78 -4.74 -8.02 -0.39
C CYS A 78 -4.56 -8.40 -1.86
N SER A 79 -5.38 -7.79 -2.73
CA SER A 79 -5.16 -7.91 -4.17
C SER A 79 -3.87 -7.20 -4.60
N GLU A 80 -3.40 -7.48 -5.82
CA GLU A 80 -2.19 -6.85 -6.38
C GLU A 80 -2.27 -5.31 -6.47
N GLN A 81 -3.48 -4.75 -6.47
CA GLN A 81 -3.72 -3.29 -6.55
C GLN A 81 -3.98 -2.66 -5.18
N GLU A 82 -3.82 -3.42 -4.11
CA GLU A 82 -4.05 -2.99 -2.74
C GLU A 82 -2.79 -3.18 -1.90
N THR A 83 -2.70 -2.42 -0.82
CA THR A 83 -1.66 -2.58 0.19
C THR A 83 -2.31 -2.69 1.55
N CYS A 84 -1.87 -3.67 2.33
CA CYS A 84 -2.31 -3.80 3.70
C CYS A 84 -1.76 -2.63 4.51
N ARG A 85 -2.64 -1.84 5.13
CA ARG A 85 -2.26 -0.75 6.03
C ARG A 85 -3.29 -0.63 7.15
N ILE A 86 -2.91 0.05 8.22
CA ILE A 86 -3.80 0.30 9.35
C ILE A 86 -4.55 1.62 9.13
N VAL A 87 -5.88 1.58 9.13
CA VAL A 87 -6.75 2.76 9.04
C VAL A 87 -7.77 2.72 10.18
N GLY A 88 -7.86 3.79 10.96
CA GLY A 88 -8.76 3.81 12.13
C GLY A 88 -8.40 2.77 13.19
N GLY A 89 -7.13 2.36 13.27
CA GLY A 89 -6.64 1.35 14.22
C GLY A 89 -6.91 -0.10 13.80
N GLU A 90 -7.34 -0.35 12.57
CA GLU A 90 -7.57 -1.70 12.05
C GLU A 90 -6.80 -1.98 10.78
N TYR A 91 -6.35 -3.23 10.62
CA TYR A 91 -5.82 -3.70 9.35
C TYR A 91 -6.89 -3.63 8.27
N GLY A 92 -6.48 -3.27 7.07
CA GLY A 92 -7.34 -3.29 5.90
C GLY A 92 -6.54 -3.34 4.61
N CYS A 93 -7.11 -3.99 3.61
CA CYS A 93 -6.69 -3.82 2.24
C CYS A 93 -7.27 -2.52 1.70
N HIS A 94 -6.38 -1.67 1.21
CA HIS A 94 -6.75 -0.38 0.67
C HIS A 94 -6.04 -0.19 -0.66
N PRO A 95 -6.63 0.59 -1.59
CA PRO A 95 -5.99 0.88 -2.87
C PRO A 95 -4.55 1.33 -2.66
N GLN A 96 -3.64 0.74 -3.43
CA GLN A 96 -2.24 1.09 -3.39
C GLN A 96 -2.11 2.60 -3.64
N PRO A 97 -1.40 3.34 -2.77
CA PRO A 97 -1.27 4.79 -2.95
C PRO A 97 -0.62 5.06 -4.31
N ARG A 98 -1.38 5.70 -5.20
CA ARG A 98 -0.89 6.18 -6.49
C ARG A 98 -0.43 7.61 -6.31
N ALA A 99 0.83 7.86 -6.62
CA ALA A 99 1.36 9.20 -6.75
C ALA A 99 1.82 9.41 -8.18
N THR A 100 1.69 10.63 -8.68
CA THR A 100 2.11 11.00 -10.02
C THR A 100 3.10 12.16 -9.91
N CYS A 101 4.28 11.99 -10.48
CA CYS A 101 5.14 13.11 -10.82
C CYS A 101 4.91 13.49 -12.28
N SER A 102 4.96 14.77 -12.60
CA SER A 102 4.86 15.26 -13.97
C SER A 102 5.96 16.23 -14.30
N ALA A 103 6.43 16.18 -15.54
CA ALA A 103 7.31 17.18 -16.13
C ALA A 103 6.67 17.59 -17.46
N SER A 104 6.22 18.84 -17.53
CA SER A 104 5.73 19.46 -18.76
C SER A 104 6.75 20.50 -19.21
N GLY A 105 7.06 20.53 -20.52
CA GLY A 105 8.01 21.50 -21.07
C GLY A 105 7.66 22.95 -20.72
N ASP A 106 8.67 23.83 -20.66
CA ASP A 106 8.65 25.16 -20.05
C ASP A 106 8.29 25.11 -18.56
N PRO A 107 9.26 25.34 -17.66
CA PRO A 107 9.95 24.35 -16.84
C PRO A 107 9.14 23.78 -15.67
N HIS A 108 7.89 23.36 -15.86
CA HIS A 108 7.01 23.01 -14.74
C HIS A 108 7.14 21.53 -14.33
N TYR A 109 7.60 21.33 -13.10
CA TYR A 109 7.66 20.02 -12.45
C TYR A 109 6.66 19.95 -11.30
N THR A 110 6.01 18.80 -11.17
CA THR A 110 5.23 18.44 -9.99
C THR A 110 5.78 17.16 -9.41
N SER A 111 6.21 17.19 -8.15
CA SER A 111 6.71 16.02 -7.42
C SER A 111 5.57 15.08 -7.01
N PHE A 112 5.92 13.85 -6.56
CA PHE A 112 4.94 12.86 -6.10
C PHE A 112 4.08 13.33 -4.90
N ASP A 113 4.60 14.23 -4.07
CA ASP A 113 3.88 14.87 -2.96
C ASP A 113 3.15 16.17 -3.37
N GLY A 114 3.08 16.47 -4.68
CA GLY A 114 2.29 17.57 -5.23
C GLY A 114 2.96 18.94 -5.18
N ARG A 115 4.27 19.03 -4.94
CA ARG A 115 4.98 20.32 -4.95
C ARG A 115 5.30 20.75 -6.37
N ASN A 116 4.97 21.99 -6.69
CA ASN A 116 5.26 22.60 -7.97
C ASN A 116 6.56 23.39 -7.89
N PHE A 117 7.43 23.23 -8.87
CA PHE A 117 8.66 24.00 -8.97
C PHE A 117 9.13 24.14 -10.42
N ASP A 118 9.89 25.21 -10.65
CA ASP A 118 10.45 25.55 -11.94
C ASP A 118 11.96 25.31 -11.97
N PHE A 119 12.45 24.66 -13.03
CA PHE A 119 13.87 24.37 -13.17
C PHE A 119 14.39 24.47 -14.61
N GLN A 120 15.20 25.48 -14.89
CA GLN A 120 15.75 25.84 -16.21
C GLN A 120 17.16 25.24 -16.47
N GLY A 121 17.35 23.95 -16.19
CA GLY A 121 18.62 23.26 -16.41
C GLY A 121 18.77 22.66 -17.82
N THR A 122 20.00 22.63 -18.36
CA THR A 122 20.32 22.14 -19.73
C THR A 122 21.11 20.84 -19.77
N CYS A 123 20.93 19.97 -18.77
CA CYS A 123 21.61 18.69 -18.66
C CYS A 123 20.63 17.50 -18.74
N ARG A 124 21.13 16.30 -18.44
CA ARG A 124 20.32 15.12 -18.15
C ARG A 124 20.03 15.08 -16.65
N TYR A 125 18.76 14.91 -16.30
CA TYR A 125 18.31 14.86 -14.91
C TYR A 125 17.51 13.60 -14.68
N ILE A 126 17.76 12.96 -13.53
CA ILE A 126 16.95 11.83 -13.08
C ILE A 126 15.65 12.41 -12.52
N LEU A 127 14.52 12.07 -13.15
CA LEU A 127 13.20 12.48 -12.68
C LEU A 127 12.69 11.55 -11.57
N SER A 128 12.98 10.25 -11.72
CA SER A 128 12.59 9.23 -10.74
C SER A 128 13.49 8.01 -10.86
N THR A 129 13.86 7.42 -9.73
CA THR A 129 14.64 6.19 -9.63
C THR A 129 14.36 5.54 -8.28
N VAL A 130 14.60 4.23 -8.17
CA VAL A 130 14.70 3.60 -6.85
C VAL A 130 15.89 4.16 -6.09
N CYS A 131 15.71 4.52 -4.82
CA CYS A 131 16.81 4.82 -3.90
C CYS A 131 17.40 3.51 -3.37
N SER A 132 18.73 3.40 -3.33
CA SER A 132 19.49 2.14 -3.21
C SER A 132 19.39 1.35 -1.88
N ASP A 133 18.37 1.57 -1.04
CA ASP A 133 18.29 0.95 0.29
C ASP A 133 17.29 -0.22 0.40
N ASN A 134 16.51 -0.52 -0.64
CA ASN A 134 15.62 -1.69 -0.67
C ASN A 134 16.10 -2.72 -1.70
N GLN A 135 16.69 -3.82 -1.23
CA GLN A 135 17.17 -4.93 -2.07
C GLN A 135 16.04 -5.64 -2.84
N ASP A 136 14.78 -5.43 -2.45
CA ASP A 136 13.62 -6.15 -3.00
C ASP A 136 12.88 -5.40 -4.12
N LEU A 137 13.26 -4.16 -4.43
CA LEU A 137 12.60 -3.39 -5.50
C LEU A 137 13.32 -3.54 -6.84
N PRO A 138 12.61 -3.85 -7.94
CA PRO A 138 13.22 -3.91 -9.25
C PRO A 138 13.74 -2.53 -9.67
N PHE A 139 14.93 -2.52 -10.29
CA PHE A 139 15.54 -1.29 -10.76
C PHE A 139 14.69 -0.62 -11.84
N PHE A 140 14.39 0.66 -11.65
CA PHE A 140 13.96 1.53 -12.73
C PHE A 140 14.63 2.91 -12.61
N GLN A 141 14.75 3.60 -13.75
CA GLN A 141 15.22 4.97 -13.82
C GLN A 141 14.56 5.72 -14.97
N VAL A 142 14.03 6.90 -14.69
CA VAL A 142 13.47 7.84 -15.66
C VAL A 142 14.38 9.05 -15.74
N VAL A 143 14.89 9.35 -16.93
CA VAL A 143 15.78 10.49 -17.19
C VAL A 143 15.19 11.38 -18.26
N ALA A 144 15.21 12.69 -18.02
CA ALA A 144 14.91 13.71 -19.02
C ALA A 144 16.19 14.45 -19.42
N LYS A 145 16.39 14.64 -20.71
CA LYS A 145 17.42 15.52 -21.26
C LYS A 145 16.77 16.83 -21.66
N ASN A 146 17.27 17.92 -21.10
CA ASN A 146 16.85 19.27 -21.44
C ASN A 146 17.94 20.00 -22.22
N GLU A 147 17.53 20.81 -23.19
CA GLU A 147 18.43 21.67 -23.97
C GLU A 147 17.89 23.10 -24.01
N ALA A 148 18.78 24.09 -24.19
CA ALA A 148 18.40 25.48 -24.34
C ALA A 148 17.54 25.67 -25.60
N TRP A 149 16.47 26.47 -25.49
CA TRP A 149 15.56 26.69 -26.60
C TRP A 149 15.92 27.94 -27.39
N ASN A 150 16.56 27.77 -28.54
CA ASN A 150 16.78 28.84 -29.54
C ASN A 150 17.35 30.16 -28.97
N GLY A 151 18.27 30.07 -28.01
CA GLY A 151 18.91 31.24 -27.39
C GLY A 151 18.06 31.98 -26.35
N LEU A 152 16.85 31.49 -26.05
CA LEU A 152 16.05 31.97 -24.93
C LEU A 152 16.59 31.42 -23.61
N PRO A 153 16.39 32.14 -22.48
CA PRO A 153 16.78 31.68 -21.15
C PRO A 153 15.83 30.59 -20.60
N VAL A 154 15.41 29.66 -21.47
CA VAL A 154 14.55 28.53 -21.12
C VAL A 154 15.12 27.23 -21.66
N SER A 155 14.89 26.13 -20.94
CA SER A 155 15.23 24.79 -21.35
C SER A 155 13.98 23.96 -21.64
N ILE A 156 14.10 23.10 -22.65
CA ILE A 156 13.01 22.23 -23.09
C ILE A 156 13.47 20.78 -23.07
N THR A 157 12.55 19.87 -22.77
CA THR A 157 12.82 18.45 -22.85
C THR A 157 12.89 17.99 -24.30
N VAL A 158 14.03 17.43 -24.68
CA VAL A 158 14.28 16.94 -26.05
C VAL A 158 14.31 15.40 -26.14
N GLU A 159 14.52 14.74 -25.00
CA GLU A 159 14.59 13.29 -24.90
C GLU A 159 14.15 12.82 -23.51
N VAL A 160 13.38 11.74 -23.47
CA VAL A 160 13.03 11.01 -22.25
C VAL A 160 13.47 9.57 -22.42
N SER A 161 14.17 9.04 -21.42
CA SER A 161 14.56 7.64 -21.39
C SER A 161 14.05 6.96 -20.12
N VAL A 162 13.38 5.82 -20.29
CA VAL A 162 12.88 4.97 -19.22
C VAL A 162 13.65 3.67 -19.28
N ASN A 163 14.38 3.34 -18.21
CA ASN A 163 15.09 2.08 -18.07
C ASN A 163 14.41 1.25 -16.99
N VAL A 164 13.87 0.08 -17.33
CA VAL A 164 13.28 -0.86 -16.37
C VAL A 164 14.02 -2.19 -16.49
N SER A 165 14.77 -2.56 -15.45
CA SER A 165 15.51 -3.83 -15.40
C SER A 165 16.35 -4.12 -16.65
N GLY A 166 16.97 -3.10 -17.25
CA GLY A 166 17.80 -3.23 -18.45
C GLY A 166 17.07 -3.02 -19.79
N HIS A 167 15.74 -2.87 -19.77
CA HIS A 167 14.93 -2.51 -20.93
C HIS A 167 14.86 -0.99 -21.02
N LEU A 168 15.55 -0.42 -22.02
CA LEU A 168 15.60 1.01 -22.28
C LEU A 168 14.57 1.38 -23.34
N VAL A 169 13.62 2.23 -22.96
CA VAL A 169 12.69 2.91 -23.87
C VAL A 169 13.16 4.35 -24.02
N LEU A 170 13.35 4.79 -25.26
CA LEU A 170 13.82 6.13 -25.59
C LEU A 170 12.78 6.84 -26.47
N VAL A 171 12.33 8.00 -26.02
CA VAL A 171 11.46 8.91 -26.78
C VAL A 171 12.24 10.19 -27.04
N SER A 172 12.34 10.58 -28.31
CA SER A 172 13.07 11.78 -28.72
C SER A 172 12.17 12.70 -29.52
N ARG A 173 12.31 14.00 -29.30
CA ARG A 173 11.59 15.04 -30.04
C ARG A 173 11.78 14.95 -31.56
N ASN A 174 12.95 14.50 -32.01
CA ASN A 174 13.28 14.37 -33.42
C ASN A 174 12.62 13.14 -34.08
N LYS A 175 12.03 12.23 -33.29
CA LYS A 175 11.36 11.01 -33.76
C LYS A 175 9.93 10.96 -33.23
N ARG A 176 9.09 11.88 -33.72
CA ARG A 176 7.68 11.98 -33.28
C ARG A 176 6.94 10.67 -33.50
N GLY A 177 6.19 10.23 -32.50
CA GLY A 177 5.40 9.00 -32.54
C GLY A 177 6.21 7.70 -32.49
N ILE A 178 7.53 7.78 -32.32
CA ILE A 178 8.42 6.61 -32.30
C ILE A 178 9.08 6.52 -30.92
N ALA A 179 8.89 5.36 -30.28
CA ALA A 179 9.69 4.95 -29.12
C ALA A 179 10.72 3.90 -29.58
N VAL A 180 12.00 4.15 -29.31
CA VAL A 180 13.06 3.18 -29.59
C VAL A 180 13.25 2.30 -28.35
N VAL A 181 13.22 0.98 -28.52
CA VAL A 181 13.38 0.01 -27.43
C VAL A 181 14.69 -0.75 -27.60
N SER A 182 15.52 -0.77 -26.56
CA SER A 182 16.81 -1.47 -26.54
C SER A 182 16.95 -2.31 -25.27
N ILE A 183 17.44 -3.55 -25.38
CA ILE A 183 17.66 -4.45 -24.23
C ILE A 183 19.15 -4.50 -23.93
N LYS A 184 19.57 -4.08 -22.74
CA LYS A 184 20.95 -4.26 -22.27
C LYS A 184 21.09 -5.62 -21.59
N VAL A 185 21.66 -6.59 -22.31
CA VAL A 185 21.97 -7.92 -21.77
C VAL A 185 23.25 -7.82 -20.92
N LYS A 186 23.19 -8.25 -19.65
CA LYS A 186 24.43 -8.42 -18.86
C LYS A 186 25.24 -9.58 -19.46
N PRO A 187 26.56 -9.42 -19.68
CA PRO A 187 27.40 -10.53 -20.14
C PRO A 187 27.33 -11.68 -19.11
N PHE A 188 27.00 -12.89 -19.57
CA PHE A 188 27.07 -14.10 -18.75
C PHE A 188 28.47 -14.70 -18.88
N ASN A 189 29.19 -14.88 -17.76
CA ASN A 189 30.49 -15.54 -17.78
C ASN A 189 30.28 -17.06 -17.69
N ILE A 190 30.60 -17.76 -18.77
CA ILE A 190 30.44 -19.22 -18.93
C ILE A 190 31.50 -20.02 -18.17
N ASN A 191 32.49 -19.37 -17.56
CA ASN A 191 33.63 -20.03 -16.90
C ASN A 191 33.42 -20.32 -15.40
N ASN A 192 32.18 -20.29 -14.91
CA ASN A 192 31.83 -20.60 -13.51
C ASN A 192 31.08 -21.95 -13.36
N PHE A 193 31.33 -22.90 -14.26
CA PHE A 193 30.99 -24.32 -14.09
C PHE A 193 32.25 -25.14 -13.85
#